data_AF-A0A0G1W340-F1
#
_entry.id   AF-A0A0G1W340-F1
#
_cell.length_a   1.000
_cell.length_b   1.000
_cell.length_c   1.000
_cell.angle_alpha   90.00
_cell.angle_beta   90.00
_cell.angle_gamma   90.00
#
_symmetry.space_group_name_H-M   'P 1'
#
loop_
_entity.id
_entity.type
_entity.pdbx_description
1 polymer ?
#
loop_
_entity_poly.entity_id
_entity_poly.type
_entity_poly.pdbx_seq_one_letter_code
_entity_poly.pdbx_strand_id
1 'polypeptide(L)'
;YERYGWYPHVKYKVTSTREMEEILFPFLDSNPLQAKKAKSYVLFKEIVLSYRRKEHLTDAGFNKILKTRDQLRALGKKARTYGNR
;
A
#
# COMPACT_ATOMS: atom_id res chain seq x y z
N TYR A 1 19.39 25.33 -9.65
CA TYR A 1 18.35 24.83 -8.72
C TYR A 1 17.20 25.84 -8.55
N GLU A 2 17.46 27.13 -8.30
CA GLU A 2 16.39 28.16 -8.22
C GLU A 2 15.55 28.32 -9.49
N ARG A 3 16.14 28.10 -10.68
CA ARG A 3 15.50 28.27 -11.99
C ARG A 3 14.27 27.38 -12.25
N TYR A 4 14.13 26.23 -11.58
CA TYR A 4 13.06 25.25 -11.84
C TYR A 4 12.11 25.03 -10.64
N GLY A 5 12.26 25.79 -9.55
CA GLY A 5 11.42 25.64 -8.33
C GLY A 5 11.55 24.28 -7.64
N TRP A 6 12.63 23.54 -7.92
CA TRP A 6 12.84 22.19 -7.40
C TRP A 6 13.72 22.23 -6.16
N TYR A 7 13.22 21.70 -5.05
CA TYR A 7 13.98 21.54 -3.82
C TYR A 7 14.54 20.11 -3.72
N PRO A 8 15.76 19.92 -3.17
CA PRO A 8 16.25 18.59 -2.82
C PRO A 8 15.22 17.88 -1.95
N HIS A 9 14.86 16.65 -2.31
CA HIS A 9 13.95 15.84 -1.52
C HIS A 9 14.51 14.44 -1.33
N VAL A 10 14.29 13.89 -0.13
CA VAL A 10 14.64 12.51 0.22
C VAL A 10 13.36 11.74 0.54
N LYS A 11 13.37 10.43 0.28
CA LYS A 11 12.24 9.54 0.58
C LYS A 11 12.70 8.43 1.51
N TYR A 12 12.06 8.32 2.66
CA TYR A 12 12.20 7.14 3.51
C TYR A 12 11.33 6.00 2.95
N LYS A 13 11.91 4.81 2.82
CA LYS A 13 11.26 3.65 2.21
C LYS A 13 11.54 2.39 3.02
N VAL A 14 10.48 1.72 3.46
CA VAL A 14 10.54 0.35 4.00
C VAL A 14 10.19 -0.60 2.86
N THR A 15 11.08 -1.55 2.55
CA THR A 15 10.85 -2.57 1.51
C THR A 15 10.71 -3.98 2.05
N SER A 16 11.24 -4.25 3.24
CA SER A 16 11.16 -5.57 3.86
C SER A 16 9.73 -5.86 4.31
N THR A 17 9.11 -6.89 3.76
CA THR A 17 7.76 -7.32 4.17
C THR A 17 7.75 -7.84 5.61
N ARG A 18 8.89 -8.33 6.09
CA ARG A 18 9.09 -8.73 7.49
C ARG A 18 9.09 -7.51 8.42
N GLU A 19 9.84 -6.45 8.11
CA GLU A 19 9.81 -5.21 8.89
C GLU A 19 8.43 -4.53 8.85
N MET A 20 7.72 -4.65 7.72
CA MET A 20 6.35 -4.16 7.64
C MET A 20 5.45 -4.87 8.65
N GLU A 21 5.54 -6.21 8.71
CA GLU A 21 4.76 -7.05 9.62
C GLU A 21 5.14 -6.85 11.09
N GLU A 22 6.43 -6.79 11.40
CA GLU A 22 6.94 -6.75 12.78
C GLU A 22 6.97 -5.33 13.39
N ILE A 23 7.09 -4.28 12.56
CA ILE A 23 7.32 -2.90 13.03
C ILE A 23 6.25 -1.95 12.51
N LEU A 24 6.12 -1.84 11.18
CA LEU A 24 5.27 -0.80 10.57
C LEU A 24 3.80 -0.97 10.92
N PHE A 25 3.27 -2.18 10.78
CA PHE A 25 1.85 -2.45 11.01
C PHE A 25 1.48 -2.33 12.50
N PRO A 26 2.23 -2.90 13.47
CA PRO A 26 1.97 -2.66 14.88
C PRO A 26 1.97 -1.18 15.27
N PHE A 27 2.90 -0.40 14.70
CA PHE A 27 2.96 1.05 14.92
C PHE A 27 1.71 1.76 14.38
N LEU A 28 1.30 1.46 13.16
CA LEU A 28 0.13 2.08 12.50
C LEU A 28 -1.22 1.59 13.05
N ASP A 29 -1.27 0.38 13.60
CA ASP A 29 -2.43 -0.13 14.33
C ASP A 29 -2.61 0.62 15.66
N SER A 30 -1.50 0.83 16.37
CA SER A 30 -1.49 1.58 17.64
C SER A 30 -1.68 3.08 17.44
N ASN A 31 -1.31 3.61 16.27
CA ASN A 31 -1.43 5.02 15.90
C ASN A 31 -2.23 5.17 14.58
N PRO A 32 -3.56 5.02 14.63
CA PRO A 32 -4.38 4.98 13.43
C PRO A 32 -4.23 6.23 12.56
N LEU A 33 -4.04 5.99 11.26
CA LEU A 33 -4.00 7.06 10.26
C LEU A 33 -5.36 7.76 10.19
N GLN A 34 -5.32 9.06 9.94
CA GLN A 34 -6.54 9.87 9.82
C GLN A 34 -7.10 9.84 8.39
N ALA A 35 -8.41 10.06 8.28
CA ALA A 35 -9.15 10.25 7.02
C ALA A 35 -9.02 9.08 6.00
N LYS A 36 -9.01 9.39 4.70
CA LYS A 36 -9.06 8.41 3.59
C LYS A 36 -7.89 7.43 3.58
N LYS A 37 -6.76 7.81 4.19
CA LYS A 37 -5.53 6.98 4.19
C LYS A 37 -5.66 5.75 5.09
N ALA A 38 -6.52 5.78 6.12
CA ALA A 38 -6.84 4.63 6.96
C ALA A 38 -7.37 3.45 6.15
N LYS A 39 -8.34 3.71 5.26
CA LYS A 39 -8.92 2.66 4.40
C LYS A 39 -7.90 2.05 3.45
N SER A 40 -7.03 2.89 2.89
CA SER A 40 -5.93 2.43 2.03
C SER A 40 -4.92 1.58 2.80
N TYR A 41 -4.63 1.95 4.05
CA TYR A 41 -3.74 1.20 4.92
C TYR A 41 -4.26 -0.20 5.21
N VAL A 42 -5.55 -0.36 5.55
CA VAL A 42 -6.15 -1.67 5.83
C VAL A 42 -6.00 -2.62 4.64
N LEU A 43 -6.31 -2.15 3.42
CA LEU A 43 -6.15 -2.95 2.20
C LEU A 43 -4.69 -3.29 1.91
N PHE A 44 -3.79 -2.32 2.11
CA PHE A 44 -2.35 -2.53 1.94
C PHE A 44 -1.80 -3.59 2.91
N LYS A 45 -2.17 -3.48 4.20
CA LYS A 45 -1.79 -4.44 5.24
C LYS A 45 -2.24 -5.85 4.86
N GLU A 46 -3.51 -6.03 4.46
CA GLU A 46 -4.03 -7.34 4.07
C GLU A 46 -3.26 -7.94 2.90
N ILE A 47 -2.93 -7.15 1.87
CA ILE A 47 -2.11 -7.63 0.74
C ILE A 47 -0.75 -8.16 1.20
N VAL A 48 -0.05 -7.41 2.06
CA VAL A 48 1.28 -7.81 2.55
C VAL A 48 1.18 -9.06 3.43
N LEU A 49 0.18 -9.15 4.29
CA LEU A 49 -0.02 -10.33 5.14
C LEU A 49 -0.43 -11.56 4.32
N SER A 50 -1.32 -11.43 3.32
CA SER A 50 -1.62 -12.50 2.35
C SER A 50 -0.37 -12.97 1.60
N TYR A 51 0.52 -12.04 1.24
CA TYR A 51 1.81 -12.38 0.66
C TYR A 51 2.69 -13.19 1.64
N ARG A 52 2.81 -12.74 2.90
CA ARG A 52 3.59 -13.41 3.96
C ARG A 52 3.06 -14.80 4.30
N ARG A 53 1.74 -14.98 4.28
CA ARG A 53 1.06 -16.29 4.42
C ARG A 53 1.18 -17.19 3.18
N LYS A 54 1.89 -16.74 2.14
CA LYS A 54 2.10 -17.46 0.87
C LYS A 54 0.81 -17.75 0.08
N GLU A 55 -0.28 -17.02 0.33
CA GLU A 55 -1.56 -17.22 -0.37
C GLU A 55 -1.45 -16.97 -1.89
N HIS A 56 -0.55 -16.05 -2.26
CA HIS A 56 -0.23 -15.72 -3.65
C HIS A 56 0.33 -16.88 -4.49
N LEU A 57 0.72 -17.99 -3.87
CA LEU A 57 1.18 -19.20 -4.58
C LEU A 57 0.02 -20.01 -5.20
N THR A 58 -1.22 -19.67 -4.86
CA THR A 58 -2.43 -20.29 -5.43
C THR A 58 -3.15 -19.30 -6.32
N ASP A 59 -3.78 -19.77 -7.40
CA ASP A 59 -4.57 -18.90 -8.28
C ASP A 59 -5.68 -18.18 -7.52
N ALA A 60 -6.35 -18.87 -6.60
CA ALA A 60 -7.39 -18.29 -5.77
C ALA A 60 -6.86 -17.14 -4.90
N GLY A 61 -5.74 -17.36 -4.20
CA GLY A 61 -5.13 -16.34 -3.35
C GLY A 61 -4.49 -15.20 -4.14
N PHE A 62 -3.87 -15.48 -5.28
CA PHE A 62 -3.37 -14.46 -6.19
C PHE A 62 -4.50 -13.57 -6.72
N ASN A 63 -5.60 -14.18 -7.18
CA ASN A 63 -6.78 -13.44 -7.65
C ASN A 63 -7.43 -12.61 -6.54
N LYS A 64 -7.43 -13.11 -5.29
CA LYS A 64 -7.89 -12.33 -4.12
C LYS A 64 -7.01 -11.09 -3.92
N ILE A 65 -5.68 -11.24 -3.93
CA ILE A 65 -4.73 -10.12 -3.81
C ILE A 65 -4.92 -9.10 -4.92
N LEU A 66 -5.13 -9.55 -6.16
CA LEU A 66 -5.39 -8.65 -7.30
C LEU A 66 -6.65 -7.80 -7.09
N LYS A 67 -7.75 -8.43 -6.65
CA LYS A 67 -9.00 -7.72 -6.33
C LYS A 67 -8.80 -6.69 -5.23
N THR A 68 -8.09 -7.05 -4.15
CA THR A 68 -7.78 -6.13 -3.04
C THR A 68 -6.90 -4.96 -3.50
N ARG A 69 -5.91 -5.22 -4.37
CA ARG A 69 -5.08 -4.19 -4.99
C ARG A 69 -5.91 -3.21 -5.83
N ASP A 70 -6.89 -3.71 -6.58
CA ASP A 70 -7.75 -2.86 -7.41
C ASP A 70 -8.65 -1.97 -6.57
N GLN A 71 -9.19 -2.49 -5.47
CA GLN A 71 -9.89 -1.68 -4.47
C GLN A 71 -8.98 -0.58 -3.89
N LEU A 72 -7.73 -0.91 -3.55
CA LEU A 72 -6.76 0.06 -3.06
C LEU A 72 -6.48 1.17 -4.10
N ARG A 73 -6.33 0.80 -5.38
CA ARG A 73 -6.10 1.76 -6.47
C ARG A 73 -7.31 2.67 -6.69
N ALA A 74 -8.52 2.16 -6.52
CA ALA A 74 -9.76 2.93 -6.62
C ALA A 74 -9.91 3.99 -5.50
N LEU A 75 -9.18 3.88 -4.39
CA LEU A 75 -9.13 4.90 -3.33
C LEU A 75 -8.07 5.99 -3.61
N GLY A 76 -7.18 5.79 -4.59
CA GLY A 76 -6.07 6.68 -4.89
C GLY A 76 -6.47 7.91 -5.72
N LYS A 77 -5.60 8.92 -5.74
CA LYS A 77 -5.80 10.17 -6.53
C LYS A 77 -6.05 9.91 -8.03
N LYS A 78 -5.50 8.82 -8.57
CA LYS A 78 -5.64 8.40 -9.98
C LYS A 78 -6.76 7.39 -10.20
N ALA A 79 -7.66 7.17 -9.24
CA ALA A 79 -8.77 6.23 -9.38
C ALA A 79 -9.60 6.47 -10.66
N ARG A 80 -9.85 7.75 -10.98
CA ARG A 80 -10.61 8.17 -12.17
C ARG A 80 -9.96 7.80 -13.50
N THR A 81 -8.66 7.57 -13.54
CA THR A 81 -7.91 7.26 -14.77
C THR A 81 -7.41 5.83 -14.81
N TYR A 82 -7.76 5.00 -13.82
CA TYR A 82 -7.22 3.65 -13.69
C TYR A 82 -7.73 2.67 -14.75
N GLY A 83 -8.96 2.85 -15.26
CA GLY A 83 -9.56 1.99 -16.30
C GLY A 83 -9.43 2.51 -17.74
N ASN A 84 -8.81 3.67 -17.96
CA ASN A 84 -8.60 4.26 -19.29
C ASN A 84 -7.20 3.95 -19.85
N ARG A 85 -6.61 2.83 -19.48
CA ARG A 85 -5.28 2.39 -19.91
C ARG A 85 -5.30 0.94 -20.31
#